data_AF-A0A4Q1BML9-F1
#
_entry.id   AF-A0A4Q1BML9-F1
#
_cell.length_a   1.000
_cell.length_b   1.000
_cell.length_c   1.000
_cell.angle_alpha   90.00
_cell.angle_beta   90.00
_cell.angle_gamma   90.00
#
_symmetry.space_group_name_H-M   'P 1'
#
loop_
_entity.id
_entity.type
_entity.pdbx_description
1 polymer ?
#
loop_
_entity_poly.entity_id
_entity_poly.type
_entity_poly.pdbx_seq_one_letter_code
_entity_poly.pdbx_strand_id
1 'polypeptide(L)'
;MTLPQLDHDDGFVHTSSGPQVLDTLELFFKDVPQIWLLRMDVGRLSAWRKIEWLPGSGQTSTQTAPRHICAHLHRPWLKGEEIDSFISVAQGKGGWEVALSDRKVKEWLV
;
A
#
# COMPACT_ATOMS: atom_id res chain seq x y z
N MET A 1 16.75 0.56 -5.23
CA MET A 1 15.88 1.70 -4.92
C MET A 1 15.94 1.88 -3.41
N THR A 2 16.24 3.08 -2.92
CA THR A 2 16.20 3.37 -1.47
C THR A 2 14.73 3.47 -1.07
N LEU A 3 14.30 2.69 -0.09
CA LEU A 3 12.94 2.76 0.44
C LEU A 3 12.72 4.05 1.26
N PRO A 4 11.46 4.44 1.51
CA PRO A 4 11.14 5.48 2.48
C PRO A 4 11.87 5.25 3.81
N GLN A 5 12.31 6.33 4.46
CA GLN A 5 12.96 6.28 5.78
C GLN A 5 12.11 5.51 6.80
N LEU A 6 10.78 5.66 6.72
CA LEU A 6 9.81 4.93 7.54
C LEU A 6 9.97 3.41 7.45
N ASP A 7 9.98 2.85 6.23
CA ASP A 7 10.13 1.40 6.02
C ASP A 7 11.50 0.89 6.49
N HIS A 8 12.53 1.72 6.32
CA HIS A 8 13.88 1.40 6.79
C HIS A 8 13.93 1.31 8.32
N ASP A 9 13.35 2.30 9.01
CA ASP A 9 13.36 2.40 10.46
C ASP A 9 12.51 1.32 11.12
N ASP A 10 11.39 0.95 10.50
CA ASP A 10 10.49 -0.10 10.99
C ASP A 10 10.95 -1.52 10.58
N GLY A 11 11.84 -1.64 9.60
CA GLY A 11 12.46 -2.91 9.18
C GLY A 11 11.59 -3.79 8.27
N PHE A 12 10.50 -3.24 7.74
CA PHE A 12 9.57 -3.88 6.80
C PHE A 12 8.98 -2.85 5.84
N VAL A 13 8.42 -3.32 4.74
CA VAL A 13 7.70 -2.45 3.79
C VAL A 13 6.23 -2.35 4.19
N HIS A 14 5.73 -1.13 4.37
CA HIS A 14 4.32 -0.87 4.58
C HIS A 14 3.54 -1.09 3.27
N THR A 15 2.50 -1.90 3.34
CA THR A 15 1.60 -2.13 2.20
C THR A 15 0.16 -1.97 2.63
N SER A 16 -0.70 -1.64 1.67
CA SER A 16 -2.13 -1.40 1.88
C SER A 16 -2.91 -2.33 0.95
N SER A 17 -3.98 -2.93 1.47
CA SER A 17 -5.00 -3.55 0.62
C SER A 17 -5.73 -2.49 -0.21
N GLY A 18 -6.38 -2.89 -1.31
CA GLY A 18 -7.09 -1.97 -2.20
C GLY A 18 -7.99 -0.95 -1.48
N PRO A 19 -8.87 -1.38 -0.54
CA PRO A 19 -9.72 -0.45 0.23
C PRO A 19 -8.97 0.52 1.15
N GLN A 20 -7.74 0.20 1.57
CA GLN A 20 -6.91 1.05 2.44
C GLN A 20 -6.09 2.09 1.67
N VAL A 21 -6.04 2.01 0.34
CA VAL A 21 -5.19 2.90 -0.46
C VAL A 21 -5.58 4.36 -0.25
N LEU A 22 -6.88 4.70 -0.25
CA LEU A 22 -7.32 6.08 -0.02
C LEU A 22 -6.82 6.65 1.31
N ASP A 23 -7.06 5.93 2.41
CA ASP A 23 -6.64 6.35 3.75
C ASP A 23 -5.12 6.53 3.83
N THR A 24 -4.37 5.64 3.19
CA THR A 24 -2.90 5.72 3.13
C THR A 24 -2.45 6.98 2.39
N LEU A 25 -3.09 7.30 1.27
CA LEU A 25 -2.75 8.48 0.47
C LEU A 25 -3.09 9.78 1.21
N GLU A 26 -4.23 9.84 1.90
CA GLU A 26 -4.63 11.02 2.69
C GLU A 26 -3.73 11.24 3.91
N LEU A 27 -3.19 10.17 4.51
CA LEU A 27 -2.30 10.28 5.67
C LEU A 27 -0.86 10.66 5.28
N PHE A 28 -0.30 10.00 4.27
CA PHE A 28 1.15 10.08 4.00
C PHE A 28 1.51 10.82 2.71
N PHE A 29 0.57 10.95 1.78
CA PHE A 29 0.81 11.48 0.43
C PHE A 29 -0.07 12.69 0.09
N LYS A 30 -0.68 13.34 1.08
CA LYS A 30 -1.60 14.47 0.87
C LYS A 30 -1.00 15.61 0.02
N ASP A 31 0.29 15.88 0.20
CA ASP A 31 1.03 16.96 -0.46
C ASP A 31 1.83 16.47 -1.69
N VAL A 32 1.65 15.20 -2.09
CA VAL A 32 2.37 14.58 -3.21
C VAL A 32 1.50 14.66 -4.47
N PRO A 33 1.93 15.37 -5.53
CA PRO A 33 1.06 15.63 -6.68
C PRO A 33 0.86 14.39 -7.58
N GLN A 34 1.80 13.45 -7.54
CA GLN A 34 1.80 12.25 -8.37
C GLN A 34 2.54 11.11 -7.67
N ILE A 35 1.98 9.92 -7.75
CA ILE A 35 2.52 8.69 -7.16
C ILE A 35 2.59 7.58 -8.20
N TRP A 36 3.36 6.55 -7.87
CA TRP A 36 3.27 5.23 -8.48
C TRP A 36 2.66 4.26 -7.47
N LEU A 37 1.55 3.63 -7.86
CA LEU A 37 1.01 2.50 -7.12
C LEU A 37 1.66 1.23 -7.65
N LEU A 38 2.20 0.43 -6.74
CA LEU A 38 2.84 -0.86 -7.04
C LEU A 38 1.94 -1.98 -6.51
N ARG A 39 1.46 -2.86 -7.39
CA ARG A 39 0.66 -4.03 -7.01
C ARG A 39 1.56 -5.24 -6.85
N MET A 40 1.24 -6.02 -5.83
CA MET A 40 1.93 -7.26 -5.49
C MET A 40 0.90 -8.38 -5.39
N ASP A 41 1.24 -9.56 -5.92
CA ASP A 41 0.47 -10.78 -5.72
C ASP A 41 0.90 -11.42 -4.40
N VAL A 42 0.08 -11.26 -3.36
CA VAL A 42 0.36 -11.80 -2.03
C VAL A 42 0.41 -13.33 -2.03
N GLY A 43 -0.44 -14.00 -2.81
CA GLY A 43 -0.46 -15.46 -2.91
C GLY A 43 0.87 -15.98 -3.43
N ARG A 44 1.35 -15.39 -4.53
CA ARG A 44 2.66 -15.69 -5.09
C ARG A 44 3.81 -15.37 -4.13
N LEU A 45 3.82 -14.16 -3.55
CA LEU A 45 4.92 -13.72 -2.67
C LEU A 45 5.02 -14.52 -1.37
N SER A 46 3.88 -14.96 -0.81
CA SER A 46 3.83 -15.72 0.43
C SER A 46 4.62 -17.04 0.37
N ALA A 47 4.94 -17.54 -0.83
CA ALA A 47 5.75 -18.75 -1.01
C ALA A 47 7.23 -18.57 -0.65
N TRP A 48 7.76 -17.34 -0.65
CA TRP A 48 9.18 -17.07 -0.36
C TRP A 48 9.44 -15.79 0.45
N ARG A 49 8.41 -14.99 0.73
CA ARG A 49 8.48 -13.82 1.60
C ARG A 49 7.69 -14.04 2.87
N LYS A 50 8.24 -13.59 3.99
CA LYS A 50 7.50 -13.47 5.24
C LYS A 50 6.59 -12.25 5.14
N ILE A 51 5.29 -12.50 5.16
CA ILE A 51 4.23 -11.49 5.13
C ILE A 51 3.46 -11.60 6.44
N GLU A 52 3.40 -10.51 7.18
CA GLU A 52 2.63 -10.45 8.42
C GLU A 52 1.44 -9.51 8.24
N TRP A 53 0.26 -9.98 8.62
CA TRP A 53 -0.99 -9.26 8.48
C TRP A 53 -1.33 -8.61 9.82
N LEU A 54 -1.01 -7.32 9.95
CA LEU A 54 -1.21 -6.57 11.20
C LEU A 54 -2.33 -5.55 11.05
N PRO A 55 -3.07 -5.24 12.13
CA PRO A 55 -3.97 -4.09 12.15
C PRO A 55 -3.19 -2.83 11.77
N GLY A 56 -3.77 -1.96 10.94
CA GLY A 56 -3.19 -0.66 10.64
C GLY A 56 -2.94 0.15 11.91
N SER A 57 -1.91 1.00 11.89
CA SER A 57 -1.51 1.86 13.02
C SER A 57 -2.73 2.54 13.67
N GLY A 58 -2.96 2.28 14.96
CA GLY A 58 -4.10 2.83 15.72
C GLY A 58 -5.29 1.88 15.92
N GLN A 59 -5.27 0.67 15.36
CA GLN A 59 -6.28 -0.37 15.66
C GLN A 59 -5.72 -1.42 16.62
N THR A 60 -6.36 -1.58 17.77
CA THR A 60 -6.04 -2.66 18.72
C THR A 60 -6.54 -4.00 18.18
N SER A 61 -5.80 -5.09 18.45
CA SER A 61 -6.11 -6.47 18.02
C SER A 61 -7.40 -7.06 18.65
N THR A 62 -8.22 -6.24 19.29
CA THR A 62 -9.45 -6.59 20.01
C THR A 62 -10.73 -6.37 19.18
N GLN A 63 -10.63 -5.82 17.97
CA GLN A 63 -11.77 -5.74 17.04
C GLN A 63 -11.90 -7.06 16.28
N THR A 64 -13.09 -7.67 16.32
CA THR A 64 -13.44 -9.03 15.85
C THR A 64 -13.12 -9.30 14.36
N ALA A 65 -12.78 -8.27 13.60
CA ALA A 65 -11.95 -8.34 12.40
C ALA A 65 -11.36 -6.93 12.21
N PRO A 66 -10.03 -6.72 12.21
CA PRO A 66 -9.48 -5.39 12.00
C PRO A 66 -10.00 -4.88 10.65
N ARG A 67 -10.62 -3.69 10.63
CA ARG A 67 -11.19 -3.09 9.40
C ARG A 67 -10.14 -2.91 8.30
N HIS A 68 -8.88 -2.86 8.70
CA HIS A 68 -7.73 -2.53 7.86
C HIS A 68 -6.56 -3.42 8.30
N ILE A 69 -6.38 -4.57 7.66
CA ILE A 69 -5.21 -5.43 7.85
C ILE A 69 -4.19 -5.10 6.74
N CYS A 70 -2.98 -4.68 7.12
CA CYS A 70 -1.89 -4.38 6.21
C CYS A 70 -0.89 -5.53 6.14
N ALA A 71 -0.43 -5.88 4.95
CA ALA A 71 0.68 -6.82 4.79
C ALA A 71 2.01 -6.10 5.07
N HIS A 72 2.76 -6.61 6.03
CA HIS A 72 4.09 -6.17 6.38
C HIS A 72 5.08 -7.11 5.70
N LEU A 73 5.79 -6.61 4.69
CA LEU A 73 6.78 -7.40 3.98
C LEU A 73 8.14 -7.26 4.67
N HIS A 74 8.58 -8.31 5.37
CA HIS A 74 9.85 -8.23 6.09
C HIS A 74 11.05 -8.09 5.15
N ARG A 75 12.03 -7.31 5.61
CA ARG A 75 13.19 -6.76 4.89
C ARG A 75 12.82 -5.46 4.15
N PRO A 76 13.49 -4.35 4.44
CA PRO A 76 13.17 -3.04 3.89
C PRO A 76 13.74 -2.87 2.47
N TRP A 77 13.45 -3.81 1.57
CA TRP A 77 13.73 -3.66 0.15
C TRP A 77 12.82 -4.52 -0.71
N LEU A 78 12.35 -3.92 -1.81
CA LEU A 78 11.63 -4.58 -2.90
C LEU A 78 12.57 -4.83 -4.09
N LYS A 79 12.37 -5.97 -4.75
CA LYS A 79 12.93 -6.33 -6.05
C LYS A 79 11.84 -6.21 -7.11
N GLY A 80 12.24 -5.91 -8.35
CA GLY A 80 11.29 -5.76 -9.45
C GLY A 80 10.41 -6.99 -9.70
N GLU A 81 10.94 -8.20 -9.47
CA GLU A 81 10.22 -9.48 -9.61
C GLU A 81 8.98 -9.60 -8.70
N GLU A 82 8.95 -8.82 -7.62
CA GLU A 82 7.89 -8.84 -6.62
C GLU A 82 6.69 -8.01 -7.03
N ILE A 83 6.88 -7.07 -7.96
CA ILE A 83 5.85 -6.21 -8.49
C ILE A 83 5.14 -6.93 -9.64
N ASP A 84 3.85 -7.13 -9.49
CA ASP A 84 2.98 -7.74 -10.51
C ASP A 84 2.63 -6.71 -11.60
N SER A 85 2.22 -5.52 -11.20
CA SER A 85 1.96 -4.40 -12.10
C SER A 85 2.07 -3.07 -11.36
N PHE A 86 2.11 -1.97 -12.11
CA PHE A 86 2.17 -0.63 -11.53
C PHE A 86 1.39 0.38 -12.38
N ILE A 87 0.86 1.41 -11.74
CA ILE A 87 0.19 2.53 -12.40
C ILE A 87 0.62 3.87 -11.81
N SER A 88 0.73 4.90 -12.63
CA SER A 88 0.94 6.28 -12.17
C SER A 88 -0.41 6.94 -11.93
N VAL A 89 -0.59 7.59 -10.78
CA VAL A 89 -1.80 8.33 -10.43
C VAL A 89 -1.41 9.75 -10.04
N ALA A 90 -2.04 10.73 -10.69
CA ALA A 90 -1.91 12.13 -10.30
C ALA A 90 -3.12 12.51 -9.43
N GLN A 91 -2.88 13.20 -8.32
CA GLN A 91 -3.95 13.64 -7.42
C GLN A 91 -4.92 14.61 -8.13
N GLY A 92 -4.38 15.48 -9.00
CA GLY A 92 -5.16 16.42 -9.80
C GLY A 92 -5.93 17.44 -8.95
N LYS A 93 -6.96 18.06 -9.54
CA LYS A 93 -7.88 18.95 -8.82
C LYS A 93 -9.02 18.11 -8.24
N GLY A 94 -9.09 18.01 -6.92
CA GLY A 94 -10.14 17.23 -6.23
C GLY A 94 -9.63 16.24 -5.19
N GLY A 95 -8.31 16.12 -5.00
CA GLY A 95 -7.74 15.23 -3.98
C GLY A 95 -7.69 13.77 -4.41
N TRP A 96 -7.24 12.90 -3.50
CA TRP A 96 -7.02 11.49 -3.83
C TRP A 96 -8.32 10.73 -4.08
N GLU A 97 -9.42 11.09 -3.42
CA GLU A 97 -10.73 10.47 -3.64
C GLU A 97 -11.18 10.56 -5.10
N VAL A 98 -11.03 11.73 -5.72
CA VAL A 98 -11.36 11.94 -7.14
C VAL A 98 -10.38 11.17 -8.02
N ALA A 99 -9.08 11.20 -7.72
CA ALA A 99 -8.07 10.48 -8.48
C ALA A 99 -8.28 8.97 -8.49
N LEU A 100 -8.67 8.39 -7.34
CA LEU A 100 -8.95 6.95 -7.20
C LEU A 100 -10.33 6.56 -7.77
N SER A 101 -11.22 7.53 -7.99
CA SER A 101 -12.52 7.31 -8.64
C SER A 101 -12.42 7.18 -10.16
N ASP A 102 -11.26 7.50 -10.75
CA ASP A 102 -11.00 7.20 -12.17
C ASP A 102 -11.21 5.70 -12.44
N ARG A 103 -11.96 5.39 -13.50
CA ARG A 103 -12.36 4.01 -13.81
C ARG A 103 -11.16 3.07 -13.92
N LYS A 104 -10.08 3.51 -14.55
CA LYS A 104 -8.88 2.68 -14.76
C LYS A 104 -8.19 2.37 -13.43
N VAL A 105 -8.12 3.37 -12.54
CA VAL A 105 -7.51 3.20 -11.21
C VAL A 105 -8.38 2.30 -10.34
N LYS A 106 -9.69 2.54 -10.34
CA LYS A 106 -10.65 1.75 -9.58
C LYS A 106 -10.68 0.28 -10.00
N GLU A 107 -10.67 -0.01 -11.30
CA GLU A 107 -10.61 -1.38 -11.83
C GLU A 107 -9.27 -2.06 -11.50
N TRP A 108 -8.18 -1.31 -11.34
CA TRP A 108 -6.85 -1.86 -11.02
C TRP A 108 -6.68 -2.21 -9.54
N LEU A 109 -7.40 -1.52 -8.65
CA LEU A 109 -7.37 -1.72 -7.19
C LEU A 109 -8.16 -2.95 -6.69
N VAL A 110 -8.94 -3.59 -7.56
CA VAL A 110 -9.83 -4.73 -7.25
C VAL A 110 -9.21 -6.06 -7.68
#